data_AF-A0A554KA97-F1
#
_entry.id   AF-A0A554KA97-F1
#
_cell.length_a   1.000
_cell.length_b   1.000
_cell.length_c   1.000
_cell.angle_alpha   90.00
_cell.angle_beta   90.00
_cell.angle_gamma   90.00
#
_symmetry.space_group_name_H-M   'P 1'
#
loop_
_entity.id
_entity.type
_entity.pdbx_description
1 polymer ?
#
loop_
_entity_poly.entity_id
_entity_poly.type
_entity_poly.pdbx_seq_one_letter_code
_entity_poly.pdbx_strand_id
1 'polypeptide(L)'
;MNLLRKLNPEWALRLGLGLMYVYSGADIIRHPTGWYWAVRQLPDALEKILTLFGMNAFLFMQGIGEVFLAFLLLAWFLPRKFLQIAAGIAVLEMGAILLLVGLDSITFRDIGLLGAAVALIIMAFQKNDASSENQKTLQSRTLGGST
;
A
#
# COMPACT_ATOMS: atom_id res chain seq x y z
N MET A 1 16.41 23.07 -13.83
CA MET A 1 16.06 22.38 -12.57
C MET A 1 14.72 22.88 -11.96
N ASN A 2 13.67 23.12 -12.76
CA ASN A 2 12.38 23.64 -12.25
C ASN A 2 11.22 22.61 -12.27
N LEU A 3 11.40 21.45 -12.90
CA LEU A 3 10.35 20.44 -13.04
C LEU A 3 10.14 19.64 -11.73
N LEU A 4 11.23 19.25 -11.07
CA LEU A 4 11.21 18.45 -9.83
C LEU A 4 10.59 19.19 -8.63
N ARG A 5 10.64 20.53 -8.60
CA ARG A 5 10.03 21.34 -7.53
C ARG A 5 8.50 21.37 -7.57
N LYS A 6 7.89 21.02 -8.72
CA LYS A 6 6.42 21.04 -8.90
C LYS A 6 5.77 19.68 -8.68
N LEU A 7 6.56 18.61 -8.57
CA LEU A 7 6.02 17.27 -8.32
C LEU A 7 5.73 17.12 -6.83
N ASN A 8 4.48 16.83 -6.50
CA ASN A 8 4.10 16.45 -5.15
C ASN A 8 4.67 15.04 -4.87
N PRO A 9 5.63 14.89 -3.93
CA PRO A 9 6.26 13.59 -3.67
C PRO A 9 5.25 12.51 -3.28
N GLU A 10 4.19 12.88 -2.55
CA GLU A 10 3.11 11.97 -2.15
C GLU A 10 2.47 11.31 -3.39
N TRP A 11 2.21 12.10 -4.44
CA TRP A 11 1.60 11.60 -5.67
C TRP A 11 2.54 10.74 -6.51
N ALA A 12 3.83 11.07 -6.52
CA ALA A 12 4.82 10.22 -7.18
C ALA A 12 4.88 8.82 -6.53
N LEU A 13 4.85 8.76 -5.19
CA LEU A 13 4.82 7.50 -4.44
C LEU A 13 3.51 6.73 -4.68
N ARG A 14 2.36 7.42 -4.64
CA ARG A 14 1.04 6.82 -4.92
C ARG A 14 0.96 6.24 -6.32
N LEU A 15 1.47 6.95 -7.33
CA LEU A 15 1.48 6.47 -8.70
C LEU A 15 2.40 5.27 -8.88
N GLY A 16 3.62 5.32 -8.35
CA GLY A 16 4.57 4.21 -8.45
C GLY A 16 4.02 2.92 -7.81
N LEU A 17 3.57 3.00 -6.56
CA LEU A 17 2.97 1.86 -5.85
C LEU A 17 1.66 1.42 -6.49
N GLY A 18 0.77 2.37 -6.82
CA GLY A 18 -0.53 2.07 -7.40
C GLY A 18 -0.40 1.36 -8.75
N LEU A 19 0.45 1.84 -9.65
CA LEU A 19 0.67 1.18 -10.94
C LEU A 19 1.31 -0.20 -10.80
N MET A 20 2.23 -0.36 -9.85
CA MET A 20 2.80 -1.66 -9.51
C MET A 20 1.69 -2.65 -9.09
N TYR A 21 0.81 -2.23 -8.17
CA TYR A 21 -0.32 -3.06 -7.72
C TYR A 21 -1.38 -3.33 -8.80
N VAL A 22 -1.63 -2.38 -9.72
CA VAL A 22 -2.47 -2.64 -10.90
C VAL A 22 -1.83 -3.75 -11.74
N TYR A 23 -0.54 -3.66 -12.00
CA TYR A 23 0.16 -4.63 -12.82
C TYR A 23 0.19 -6.01 -12.16
N SER A 24 0.68 -6.11 -10.92
CA SER A 24 0.78 -7.38 -10.20
C SER A 24 -0.58 -8.03 -9.99
N GLY A 25 -1.56 -7.27 -9.50
CA GLY A 25 -2.90 -7.81 -9.24
C GLY A 25 -3.58 -8.30 -10.52
N ALA A 26 -3.46 -7.55 -11.62
CA ALA A 26 -4.05 -7.96 -12.88
C ALA A 26 -3.28 -9.12 -13.56
N ASP A 27 -1.99 -9.28 -13.30
CA ASP A 27 -1.19 -10.42 -13.76
C ASP A 27 -1.53 -11.69 -12.95
N ILE A 28 -1.63 -11.59 -11.63
CA ILE A 28 -2.03 -12.69 -10.74
C ILE A 28 -3.40 -13.25 -11.13
N ILE A 29 -4.36 -12.38 -11.43
CA ILE A 29 -5.71 -12.78 -11.86
C ILE A 29 -5.67 -13.58 -13.17
N ARG A 30 -4.82 -13.19 -14.12
CA ARG A 30 -4.75 -13.81 -15.46
C ARG A 30 -3.84 -15.03 -15.51
N HIS A 31 -2.76 -15.02 -14.74
CA HIS A 31 -1.67 -15.98 -14.79
C HIS A 31 -1.24 -16.41 -13.37
N PRO A 32 -2.15 -16.98 -12.55
CA PRO A 32 -1.87 -17.28 -11.14
C PRO A 32 -0.70 -18.26 -10.95
N THR A 33 -0.47 -19.17 -11.89
CA THR A 33 0.65 -20.14 -11.83
C THR A 33 2.03 -19.47 -11.85
N GLY A 34 2.15 -18.27 -12.41
CA GLY A 34 3.38 -17.46 -12.40
C GLY A 34 3.77 -16.94 -11.02
N TRP A 35 2.84 -16.99 -10.04
CA TRP A 35 3.00 -16.42 -8.71
C TRP A 35 3.09 -17.45 -7.60
N TYR A 36 3.09 -18.74 -7.94
CA TYR A 36 3.21 -19.84 -6.97
C TYR A 36 4.48 -19.77 -6.13
N TRP A 37 5.56 -19.21 -6.67
CA TRP A 37 6.85 -19.07 -5.99
C TRP A 37 6.75 -18.21 -4.72
N ALA A 38 5.91 -17.18 -4.72
CA ALA A 38 5.72 -16.27 -3.59
C ALA A 38 4.97 -16.93 -2.42
N VAL A 39 4.15 -17.95 -2.72
CA VAL A 39 3.26 -18.61 -1.75
C VAL A 39 3.85 -19.91 -1.22
N ARG A 40 4.73 -20.58 -1.98
CA ARG A 40 5.34 -21.87 -1.60
C ARG A 40 6.23 -21.82 -0.36
N GLN A 41 6.70 -20.63 0.03
CA GLN A 41 7.60 -20.44 1.17
C GLN A 41 6.85 -19.99 2.44
N LEU A 42 5.51 -19.98 2.41
CA LEU A 42 4.72 -19.56 3.56
C LEU A 42 4.72 -20.63 4.67
N PRO A 43 4.67 -20.23 5.95
CA PRO A 43 4.63 -21.15 7.08
C PRO A 43 3.39 -22.06 7.05
N ASP A 44 3.48 -23.24 7.67
CA ASP A 44 2.43 -24.29 7.76
C ASP A 44 1.04 -23.78 8.17
N ALA A 45 0.96 -22.65 8.88
CA ALA A 45 -0.30 -21.99 9.23
C ALA A 45 -1.12 -21.54 8.01
N LEU A 46 -0.45 -21.10 6.94
CA LEU A 46 -1.09 -20.71 5.67
C LEU A 46 -1.35 -21.91 4.75
N GLU A 47 -0.62 -23.01 4.93
CA GLU A 47 -0.84 -24.25 4.19
C GLU A 47 -2.26 -24.81 4.44
N LYS A 48 -2.80 -24.63 5.65
CA LYS A 48 -4.19 -24.99 5.98
C LYS A 48 -5.24 -24.19 5.20
N ILE A 49 -4.95 -22.92 4.92
CA ILE A 49 -5.83 -22.06 4.13
C ILE A 49 -5.75 -22.45 2.64
N LEU A 50 -4.53 -22.74 2.16
CA LEU A 50 -4.29 -23.16 0.78
C LEU A 50 -4.91 -24.51 0.46
N THR A 51 -4.95 -25.44 1.42
CA THR A 51 -5.60 -26.75 1.29
C THR A 51 -7.14 -26.65 1.30
N LEU A 52 -7.72 -25.65 1.96
CA LEU A 52 -9.16 -25.40 1.96
C LEU A 52 -9.69 -24.78 0.66
N PHE A 53 -9.00 -23.76 0.13
CA PHE A 53 -9.48 -22.99 -1.02
C PHE A 53 -8.79 -23.34 -2.34
N GLY A 54 -7.62 -23.98 -2.28
CA GLY A 54 -6.77 -24.21 -3.43
C GLY A 54 -5.91 -22.98 -3.78
N MET A 55 -4.69 -23.24 -4.24
CA MET A 55 -3.69 -22.22 -4.56
C MET A 55 -4.19 -21.17 -5.56
N ASN A 56 -4.89 -21.60 -6.62
CA ASN A 56 -5.40 -20.69 -7.65
C ASN A 56 -6.47 -19.73 -7.12
N ALA A 57 -7.39 -20.21 -6.28
CA ALA A 57 -8.44 -19.36 -5.73
C ALA A 57 -7.86 -18.35 -4.73
N PHE A 58 -6.89 -18.79 -3.92
CA PHE A 58 -6.15 -17.91 -3.02
C PHE A 58 -5.45 -16.78 -3.79
N LEU A 59 -4.69 -17.12 -4.82
CA LEU A 59 -4.00 -16.13 -5.64
C LEU A 59 -4.97 -15.22 -6.39
N PHE A 60 -6.05 -15.75 -6.96
CA PHE A 60 -7.07 -14.92 -7.60
C PHE A 60 -7.66 -13.89 -6.63
N MET A 61 -7.97 -14.29 -5.40
CA MET A 61 -8.45 -13.38 -4.35
C MET A 61 -7.38 -12.35 -3.95
N GLN A 62 -6.12 -12.76 -3.86
CA GLN A 62 -5.01 -11.83 -3.62
C GLN A 62 -4.90 -10.80 -4.75
N GLY A 63 -4.97 -11.23 -6.01
CA GLY A 63 -4.91 -10.33 -7.16
C GLY A 63 -6.06 -9.31 -7.18
N ILE A 64 -7.27 -9.71 -6.78
CA ILE A 64 -8.39 -8.77 -6.56
C ILE A 64 -8.05 -7.77 -5.45
N GLY A 65 -7.48 -8.25 -4.35
CA GLY A 65 -7.01 -7.42 -3.24
C GLY A 65 -5.98 -6.39 -3.67
N GLU A 66 -5.01 -6.78 -4.50
CA GLU A 66 -3.98 -5.89 -5.04
C GLU A 66 -4.58 -4.83 -5.98
N VAL A 67 -5.51 -5.21 -6.87
CA VAL A 67 -6.22 -4.23 -7.72
C VAL A 67 -7.05 -3.25 -6.88
N PHE A 68 -7.71 -3.73 -5.82
CA PHE A 68 -8.42 -2.87 -4.89
C PHE A 68 -7.47 -1.93 -4.14
N LEU A 69 -6.31 -2.42 -3.72
CA LEU A 69 -5.28 -1.61 -3.06
C LEU A 69 -4.76 -0.52 -4.00
N ALA A 70 -4.52 -0.85 -5.26
CA ALA A 70 -4.17 0.11 -6.30
C ALA A 70 -5.22 1.21 -6.44
N PHE A 71 -6.50 0.83 -6.45
CA PHE A 71 -7.59 1.80 -6.49
C PHE A 71 -7.55 2.75 -5.29
N LEU A 72 -7.37 2.23 -4.07
CA LEU A 72 -7.25 3.08 -2.86
C LEU A 72 -6.04 4.03 -2.93
N LEU A 73 -4.91 3.55 -3.45
CA LEU A 73 -3.71 4.37 -3.62
C LEU A 73 -3.90 5.46 -4.68
N LEU A 74 -4.59 5.18 -5.78
CA LEU A 74 -4.73 6.10 -6.90
C LEU A 74 -5.96 7.02 -6.81
N ALA A 75 -6.94 6.69 -5.98
CA ALA A 75 -8.14 7.51 -5.84
C ALA A 75 -7.84 8.83 -5.11
N TRP A 76 -7.89 9.94 -5.85
CA TRP A 76 -7.63 11.28 -5.32
C TRP A 76 -8.76 11.83 -4.43
N PHE A 77 -9.99 11.32 -4.62
CA PHE A 77 -11.20 11.79 -3.94
C PHE A 77 -11.50 11.04 -2.63
N LEU A 78 -10.75 9.99 -2.30
CA LEU A 78 -10.99 9.18 -1.11
C LEU A 78 -10.50 9.89 0.17
N PRO A 79 -11.18 9.68 1.33
CA PRO A 79 -10.69 10.13 2.62
C PRO A 79 -9.29 9.60 2.93
N ARG A 80 -8.48 10.42 3.59
CA ARG A 80 -7.06 10.11 3.84
C ARG A 80 -6.81 8.86 4.68
N LYS A 81 -7.80 8.43 5.48
CA LYS A 81 -7.76 7.17 6.23
C LYS A 81 -7.56 5.95 5.31
N PHE A 82 -8.17 5.96 4.13
CA PHE A 82 -8.00 4.86 3.17
C PHE A 82 -6.59 4.83 2.58
N LEU A 83 -5.98 6.00 2.35
CA LEU A 83 -4.57 6.08 1.95
C LEU A 83 -3.64 5.51 3.03
N GLN A 84 -3.91 5.79 4.31
CA GLN A 84 -3.14 5.23 5.43
C GLN A 84 -3.26 3.70 5.50
N ILE A 85 -4.48 3.18 5.41
CA ILE A 85 -4.73 1.74 5.39
C ILE A 85 -4.02 1.10 4.20
N ALA A 86 -4.16 1.68 3.01
CA ALA A 86 -3.55 1.14 1.80
C ALA A 86 -2.01 1.15 1.87
N ALA A 87 -1.42 2.25 2.32
CA ALA A 87 0.03 2.33 2.51
C ALA A 87 0.51 1.36 3.60
N GLY A 88 -0.27 1.18 4.68
CA GLY A 88 0.03 0.20 5.73
C GLY A 88 0.00 -1.24 5.24
N ILE A 89 -1.03 -1.61 4.48
CA ILE A 89 -1.10 -2.93 3.83
C ILE A 89 0.10 -3.11 2.90
N ALA A 90 0.46 -2.10 2.11
CA ALA A 90 1.61 -2.17 1.21
C ALA A 90 2.95 -2.39 1.95
N VAL A 91 3.16 -1.71 3.09
CA VAL A 91 4.32 -1.96 3.95
C VAL A 91 4.34 -3.39 4.45
N LEU A 92 3.20 -3.89 4.92
CA LEU A 92 3.08 -5.25 5.45
C LEU A 92 3.32 -6.30 4.36
N GLU A 93 2.78 -6.11 3.17
CA GLU A 93 2.91 -7.05 2.06
C GLU A 93 4.34 -7.11 1.53
N MET A 94 4.95 -5.97 1.22
CA MET A 94 6.35 -5.92 0.77
C MET A 94 7.29 -6.43 1.86
N GLY A 95 7.02 -6.09 3.12
CA GLY A 95 7.76 -6.62 4.27
C GLY A 95 7.61 -8.13 4.41
N ALA A 96 6.40 -8.67 4.24
CA ALA A 96 6.14 -10.10 4.31
C ALA A 96 6.85 -10.86 3.19
N ILE A 97 6.84 -10.35 1.96
CA ILE A 97 7.57 -10.97 0.84
C ILE A 97 9.06 -11.00 1.17
N LEU A 98 9.65 -9.87 1.56
CA LEU A 98 11.09 -9.79 1.84
C LEU A 98 11.52 -10.65 3.04
N LEU A 99 10.67 -10.78 4.07
CA LEU A 99 10.99 -11.54 5.27
C LEU A 99 10.73 -13.05 5.12
N LEU A 100 9.66 -13.44 4.41
CA LEU A 100 9.25 -14.84 4.31
C LEU A 100 9.81 -15.55 3.07
N VAL A 101 9.92 -14.84 1.95
CA VAL A 101 10.48 -15.37 0.69
C VAL A 101 11.99 -15.12 0.60
N GLY A 102 12.46 -14.06 1.26
CA GLY A 102 13.87 -13.66 1.24
C GLY A 102 14.25 -12.77 0.05
N LEU A 103 15.54 -12.49 -0.07
CA LEU A 103 16.11 -11.63 -1.10
C LEU A 103 16.70 -12.45 -2.25
N ASP A 104 16.12 -12.32 -3.43
CA ASP A 104 16.59 -12.97 -4.66
C ASP A 104 16.58 -12.01 -5.87
N SER A 105 16.83 -12.54 -7.07
CA SER A 105 16.84 -11.78 -8.33
C SER A 105 15.48 -11.19 -8.73
N ILE A 106 14.38 -11.57 -8.06
CA ILE A 106 13.03 -11.07 -8.30
C ILE A 106 12.64 -10.09 -7.18
N THR A 107 12.83 -10.46 -5.91
CA THR A 107 12.37 -9.71 -4.74
C THR A 107 13.26 -8.53 -4.36
N PHE A 108 14.49 -8.41 -4.89
CA PHE A 108 15.36 -7.26 -4.58
C PHE A 108 14.70 -5.90 -4.89
N ARG A 109 13.83 -5.86 -5.91
CA ARG A 109 13.08 -4.66 -6.30
C ARG A 109 12.09 -4.22 -5.22
N ASP A 110 11.63 -5.16 -4.40
CA ASP A 110 10.62 -4.93 -3.38
C ASP A 110 11.20 -4.12 -2.20
N ILE A 111 12.54 -4.04 -2.06
CA ILE A 111 13.20 -3.10 -1.13
C ILE A 111 12.81 -1.65 -1.46
N GLY A 112 12.84 -1.29 -2.75
CA GLY A 112 12.48 0.05 -3.21
C GLY A 112 10.99 0.33 -3.01
N LEU A 113 10.15 -0.67 -3.27
CA LEU A 113 8.70 -0.58 -3.07
C LEU A 113 8.34 -0.47 -1.58
N LEU A 114 9.01 -1.22 -0.72
CA LEU A 114 8.87 -1.10 0.73
C LEU A 114 9.27 0.31 1.20
N GLY A 115 10.41 0.84 0.74
CA GLY A 115 10.84 2.20 1.05
C GLY A 115 9.81 3.24 0.62
N ALA A 116 9.23 3.09 -0.58
CA ALA A 116 8.16 3.96 -1.06
C ALA A 116 6.90 3.87 -0.20
N ALA A 117 6.50 2.66 0.21
CA ALA A 117 5.32 2.43 1.06
C ALA A 117 5.52 3.02 2.46
N VAL A 118 6.71 2.84 3.07
CA VAL A 118 7.08 3.43 4.36
C VAL A 118 7.12 4.96 4.28
N ALA A 119 7.68 5.53 3.22
CA ALA A 119 7.64 6.99 3.05
C ALA A 119 6.20 7.51 2.92
N LEU A 120 5.36 6.82 2.14
CA LEU A 120 3.97 7.21 1.92
C LEU A 120 3.14 7.13 3.22
N ILE A 121 3.32 6.08 4.03
CA ILE A 121 2.56 5.95 5.28
C ILE A 121 2.95 7.04 6.29
N ILE A 122 4.25 7.39 6.39
CA ILE A 122 4.73 8.48 7.26
C ILE A 122 4.13 9.82 6.82
N MET A 123 4.15 10.13 5.52
CA MET A 123 3.55 11.36 4.98
C MET A 123 2.03 11.41 5.20
N ALA A 124 1.36 10.25 5.13
CA ALA A 124 -0.07 10.14 5.36
C ALA A 124 -0.43 10.48 6.82
N PHE A 125 0.35 10.03 7.81
CA PHE A 125 0.16 10.37 9.22
C PHE A 125 0.47 11.85 9.53
N GLN A 126 1.63 12.37 9.13
CA GLN A 126 2.06 13.74 9.47
C GLN A 126 1.04 14.81 9.09
N LYS A 127 0.43 14.72 7.90
CA LYS A 127 -0.52 15.72 7.43
C LYS A 127 -1.95 15.52 7.99
N ASN A 128 -2.25 14.37 8.61
CA ASN A 128 -3.50 14.21 9.38
C ASN A 128 -3.40 14.89 10.74
N ASP A 129 -2.23 14.82 11.39
CA ASP A 129 -1.98 15.51 12.66
C ASP A 129 -2.05 17.03 12.48
N ALA A 130 -1.38 17.56 11.45
CA ALA A 130 -1.44 18.98 11.09
C ALA A 130 -2.86 19.48 10.78
N SER A 131 -3.69 18.63 10.16
CA SER A 131 -5.10 18.98 9.87
C SER A 131 -5.94 19.03 11.15
N SER A 132 -5.66 18.13 12.10
CA SER A 132 -6.39 18.04 13.37
C SER A 132 -6.04 19.18 14.33
N GLU A 133 -4.77 19.59 14.36
CA GLU A 133 -4.29 20.70 15.19
C GLU A 133 -4.87 22.04 14.73
N ASN A 134 -4.84 22.33 13.43
CA ASN A 134 -5.44 23.55 12.87
C ASN A 134 -6.95 23.67 13.19
N GLN A 135 -7.69 22.56 13.17
CA GLN A 135 -9.12 22.58 13.52
C GLN A 135 -9.34 22.95 15.00
N LYS A 136 -8.51 22.44 15.92
CA LYS A 136 -8.60 22.79 17.35
C LYS A 136 -8.30 24.28 17.59
N THR A 137 -7.28 24.83 16.92
CA THR A 137 -6.93 26.25 17.03
C THR A 137 -8.03 27.17 16.49
N LEU A 138 -8.71 26.77 15.40
CA LEU A 138 -9.83 27.53 14.87
C LEU A 138 -11.03 27.52 15.82
N GLN A 139 -11.37 26.37 16.40
CA GLN A 139 -12.46 26.25 17.38
C GLN A 139 -12.21 27.08 18.65
N SER A 140 -10.99 27.10 19.18
CA SER A 140 -10.67 27.90 20.36
C SER A 140 -10.74 29.42 20.09
N ARG A 141 -10.37 29.86 18.88
CA ARG A 141 -10.51 31.28 18.47
C ARG A 141 -11.98 31.70 18.31
N THR A 142 -12.83 30.83 17.79
CA THR A 142 -14.27 31.15 17.65
C THR A 142 -15.02 31.18 18.98
N LEU A 143 -14.58 30.42 19.98
CA LEU A 143 -15.21 30.36 21.30
C LEU A 143 -14.67 31.40 22.30
N GLY A 144 -13.43 31.88 22.10
CA GLY A 144 -12.81 32.89 22.97
C GLY A 144 -13.07 34.36 22.57
N GLY A 145 -13.82 34.61 21.49
CA GLY A 145 -14.08 35.96 20.96
C GLY A 145 -15.45 36.56 21.33
N SER A 146 -16.22 35.93 22.22
CA SER A 146 -17.61 36.32 22.55
C SER A 146 -17.79 36.84 23.99
N THR A 147 -16.81 37.56 24.53
CA THR A 147 -16.92 38.29 25.82
C THR A 147 -16.39 39.69 25.68
#